data_AF-A0A382GEU2-F1
#
_entry.id   AF-A0A382GEU2-F1
#
_cell.length_a   1.000
_cell.length_b   1.000
_cell.length_c   1.000
_cell.angle_alpha   90.00
_cell.angle_beta   90.00
_cell.angle_gamma   90.00
#
_symmetry.space_group_name_H-M   'P 1'
#
loop_
_entity.id
_entity.type
_entity.pdbx_description
1 polymer ?
#
loop_
_entity_poly.entity_id
_entity_poly.type
_entity_poly.pdbx_seq_one_letter_code
_entity_poly.pdbx_strand_id
1 'polypeptide(L)'
;VSWERQKIGTEKLGQQCGIQDQLCSAFGGINYIEMFRYPHAAVSQIHIANDVWWELERRLVLIFLGKAHSSSAVHEKVIAELE
;
A
#
# COMPACT_ATOMS: atom_id res chain seq x y z
N VAL A 1 -0.79 -14.42 -7.32
CA VAL A 1 -2.00 -13.59 -7.09
C VAL A 1 -1.70 -12.09 -7.08
N SER A 2 -0.74 -11.57 -6.29
CA SER A 2 -0.40 -10.12 -6.32
C SER A 2 0.22 -9.65 -7.64
N TRP A 3 1.09 -10.45 -8.25
CA TRP A 3 1.83 -10.10 -9.49
C TRP A 3 0.94 -9.80 -10.71
N GLU A 4 -0.17 -10.53 -10.86
CA GLU A 4 -1.09 -10.36 -12.00
C GLU A 4 -1.86 -9.03 -11.93
N ARG A 5 -2.20 -8.57 -10.72
CA ARG A 5 -2.91 -7.30 -10.53
C ARG A 5 -2.01 -6.10 -10.80
N GLN A 6 -0.75 -6.17 -10.38
CA GLN A 6 0.25 -5.14 -10.69
C GLN A 6 0.48 -4.99 -12.19
N LYS A 7 0.61 -6.12 -12.89
CA LYS A 7 0.82 -6.15 -14.34
C LYS A 7 -0.37 -5.55 -15.08
N ILE A 8 -1.60 -5.81 -14.64
CA ILE A 8 -2.80 -5.16 -15.20
C ILE A 8 -2.81 -3.64 -14.97
N GLY A 9 -2.49 -3.17 -13.76
CA GLY A 9 -2.43 -1.73 -13.47
C GLY A 9 -1.36 -0.98 -14.28
N THR A 10 -0.18 -1.58 -14.39
CA THR A 10 0.98 -0.94 -15.04
C THR A 10 0.93 -1.07 -16.56
N GLU A 11 0.62 -2.26 -17.10
CA GLU A 11 0.65 -2.51 -18.56
C GLU A 11 -0.67 -2.22 -19.27
N LYS A 12 -1.84 -2.41 -18.63
CA LYS A 12 -3.14 -2.19 -19.29
C LYS A 12 -3.72 -0.79 -19.06
N LEU A 13 -3.36 -0.12 -17.96
CA LEU A 13 -3.86 1.22 -17.64
C LEU A 13 -2.79 2.31 -17.79
N GLY A 14 -1.52 1.93 -18.04
CA GLY A 14 -0.42 2.88 -18.20
C GLY A 14 -0.14 3.74 -16.96
N GLN A 15 -0.67 3.32 -15.80
CA GLN A 15 -0.51 4.04 -14.54
C GLN A 15 0.51 3.32 -13.69
N GLN A 16 1.57 4.03 -13.32
CA GLN A 16 2.50 3.54 -12.33
C GLN A 16 1.80 3.47 -10.96
N CYS A 17 1.90 2.33 -10.28
CA CYS A 17 1.25 2.10 -8.99
C CYS A 17 2.18 1.36 -8.02
N GLY A 18 2.04 1.64 -6.73
CA GLY A 18 2.74 0.90 -5.69
C GLY A 18 2.22 -0.53 -5.55
N ILE A 19 3.04 -1.41 -4.97
CA ILE A 19 2.67 -2.82 -4.69
C ILE A 19 1.84 -2.98 -3.41
N GLN A 20 1.85 -1.97 -2.54
CA GLN A 20 1.32 -2.03 -1.17
C GLN A 20 -0.19 -2.35 -1.11
N ASP A 21 -1.02 -1.75 -1.95
CA ASP A 21 -2.48 -1.92 -1.90
C ASP A 21 -2.88 -3.37 -2.20
N GLN A 22 -2.16 -4.00 -3.12
CA GLN A 22 -2.40 -5.38 -3.54
C GLN A 22 -1.95 -6.36 -2.46
N LEU A 23 -0.80 -6.11 -1.84
CA LEU A 23 -0.30 -6.91 -0.73
C LEU A 23 -1.23 -6.77 0.49
N CYS A 24 -1.63 -5.56 0.88
CA CYS A 24 -2.58 -5.33 1.96
C CYS A 24 -3.91 -6.04 1.72
N SER A 25 -4.43 -6.02 0.50
CA SER A 25 -5.68 -6.72 0.14
C SER A 25 -5.57 -8.24 0.20
N ALA A 26 -4.37 -8.80 -0.03
CA ALA A 26 -4.16 -10.24 -0.06
C ALA A 26 -3.86 -10.83 1.33
N PHE A 27 -3.08 -10.13 2.16
CA PHE A 27 -2.63 -10.62 3.46
C PHE A 27 -3.54 -10.19 4.62
N GLY A 28 -4.21 -9.04 4.51
CA GLY A 28 -4.99 -8.46 5.60
C GLY A 28 -4.16 -8.09 6.83
N GLY A 29 -4.79 -7.47 7.83
CA GLY A 29 -4.13 -7.05 9.05
C GLY A 29 -3.04 -5.99 8.83
N ILE A 30 -2.09 -5.90 9.77
CA ILE A 30 -0.96 -4.98 9.70
C ILE A 30 0.27 -5.73 9.21
N ASN A 31 0.91 -5.17 8.18
CA ASN A 31 2.04 -5.79 7.49
C ASN A 31 3.22 -4.83 7.45
N TYR A 32 4.41 -5.35 7.72
CA TYR A 32 5.67 -4.71 7.32
C TYR A 32 6.03 -5.20 5.92
N ILE A 33 6.20 -4.27 4.99
CA ILE A 33 6.54 -4.56 3.59
C ILE A 33 7.93 -4.01 3.31
N GLU A 34 8.89 -4.90 3.05
CA GLU A 34 10.24 -4.53 2.64
C GLU A 34 10.40 -4.71 1.13
N MET A 35 10.49 -3.61 0.40
CA MET A 35 10.68 -3.61 -1.05
C MET A 35 12.17 -3.41 -1.39
N PHE A 36 12.91 -4.51 -1.49
CA PHE A 36 14.34 -4.50 -1.76
C PHE A 36 14.70 -4.27 -3.23
N ARG A 37 13.77 -4.54 -4.16
CA ARG A 37 13.91 -4.22 -5.59
C ARG A 37 12.54 -4.16 -6.20
N TYR A 38 12.09 -3.02 -6.71
CA TYR A 38 10.78 -2.96 -7.37
C TYR A 38 10.69 -3.99 -8.53
N PRO A 39 9.60 -4.78 -8.64
CA PRO A 39 8.44 -4.86 -7.75
C PRO A 39 8.54 -5.95 -6.66
N HIS A 40 9.69 -6.58 -6.49
CA HIS A 40 9.96 -7.59 -5.48
C HIS A 40 10.00 -7.02 -4.06
N ALA A 41 9.22 -7.64 -3.18
CA ALA A 41 9.15 -7.32 -1.77
C ALA A 41 8.93 -8.56 -0.91
N ALA A 42 9.36 -8.47 0.34
CA ALA A 42 9.02 -9.41 1.40
C ALA A 42 7.92 -8.80 2.27
N VAL A 43 6.97 -9.63 2.71
CA VAL A 43 5.86 -9.22 3.58
C VAL A 43 5.96 -9.99 4.89
N SER A 44 5.98 -9.27 6.01
CA SER A 44 5.93 -9.84 7.35
C SER A 44 4.69 -9.33 8.09
N GLN A 45 3.83 -10.23 8.55
CA GLN A 45 2.68 -9.85 9.37
C GLN A 45 3.15 -9.39 10.74
N ILE A 46 2.65 -8.24 11.19
CA ILE A 46 2.95 -7.72 12.52
C ILE A 46 1.83 -8.16 13.46
N HIS A 47 2.19 -9.03 14.41
CA HIS A 47 1.29 -9.40 15.49
C HIS A 47 1.39 -8.36 16.62
N ILE A 48 0.26 -7.71 16.90
CA ILE A 48 0.16 -6.66 17.90
C ILE A 48 -0.62 -7.20 19.10
N ALA A 49 -0.16 -6.87 20.30
CA ALA A 49 -0.89 -7.20 21.52
C ALA A 49 -2.22 -6.42 21.59
N ASN A 50 -3.25 -7.02 22.19
CA ASN A 50 -4.61 -6.45 22.19
C ASN A 50 -4.69 -5.08 22.87
N ASP A 51 -3.88 -4.85 23.89
CA ASP A 51 -3.79 -3.56 24.59
C ASP A 51 -3.32 -2.44 23.67
N VAL A 52 -2.30 -2.70 22.86
CA VAL A 52 -1.81 -1.76 21.82
C VAL A 52 -2.86 -1.57 20.74
N TRP A 53 -3.57 -2.63 20.35
CA TRP A 53 -4.64 -2.55 19.36
C TRP A 53 -5.77 -1.61 19.82
N TRP A 54 -6.25 -1.77 21.06
CA TRP A 54 -7.29 -0.92 21.63
C TRP A 54 -6.85 0.55 21.76
N GLU A 55 -5.59 0.78 22.13
CA GLU A 55 -5.07 2.14 22.22
C GLU A 55 -4.95 2.82 20.85
N LEU A 56 -4.61 2.07 19.79
CA LEU A 56 -4.61 2.58 18.42
C LEU A 56 -6.02 2.96 17.98
N GLU A 57 -7.01 2.08 18.19
CA GLU A 57 -8.41 2.35 17.85
C GLU A 57 -8.96 3.57 18.61
N ARG A 58 -8.59 3.74 19.88
CA ARG A 58 -9.03 4.88 20.70
C ARG A 58 -8.43 6.21 20.27
N ARG A 59 -7.22 6.21 19.71
CA ARG A 59 -6.44 7.43 19.43
C ARG A 59 -6.48 7.87 17.96
N LEU A 60 -6.96 7.03 17.05
CA LEU A 60 -6.97 7.31 15.61
C LEU A 60 -8.38 7.67 15.14
N VAL A 61 -8.52 8.83 14.49
CA VAL A 61 -9.79 9.31 13.95
C VAL A 61 -9.67 9.42 12.43
N LEU A 62 -10.56 8.74 11.69
CA LEU A 62 -10.66 8.84 10.24
C LEU A 62 -11.73 9.87 9.85
N ILE A 63 -11.33 10.92 9.15
CA ILE A 63 -12.23 11.96 8.65
C ILE A 63 -12.20 11.95 7.12
N PHE A 64 -13.36 11.73 6.49
CA PHE A 64 -13.49 11.78 5.03
C PHE A 64 -13.97 13.16 4.56
N LEU A 65 -13.13 13.87 3.79
CA LEU A 65 -13.36 15.26 3.37
C LEU A 65 -14.10 15.41 2.02
N GLY A 66 -14.58 14.32 1.41
CA GLY A 66 -15.48 14.37 0.25
C GLY A 66 -14.83 14.57 -1.12
N LYS A 67 -13.51 14.75 -1.23
CA LYS A 67 -12.79 14.73 -2.52
C LYS A 67 -11.68 13.68 -2.51
N ALA A 68 -11.73 12.76 -3.46
CA ALA A 68 -10.61 11.86 -3.74
C ALA A 68 -9.46 12.71 -4.31
N HIS A 69 -8.35 12.78 -3.57
CA HIS A 69 -7.10 13.30 -4.11
C HIS A 69 -6.70 12.43 -5.31
N SER A 70 -6.32 13.05 -6.44
CA SER A 70 -5.66 12.32 -7.52
C SER A 70 -4.27 11.90 -7.05
N SER A 71 -4.16 10.69 -6.48
CA SER A 71 -2.89 10.10 -6.02
C SER A 71 -1.94 9.80 -7.18
N SER A 72 -2.47 9.68 -8.41
CA SER A 72 -1.69 9.45 -9.63
C SER A 72 -0.60 10.51 -9.85
N ALA A 73 -0.90 11.78 -9.60
CA ALA A 73 0.08 12.87 -9.78
C ALA A 73 1.21 12.86 -8.73
N VAL A 74 0.98 12.27 -7.55
CA VAL A 74 2.02 12.09 -6.52
C VAL A 74 2.85 10.85 -6.83
N HIS A 75 2.21 9.76 -7.27
CA HIS A 75 2.90 8.54 -7.67
C HIS A 75 3.87 8.75 -8.84
N GLU A 76 3.48 9.51 -9.87
CA GLU A 76 4.36 9.83 -11.01
C GLU A 76 5.64 10.55 -10.57
N LYS A 77 5.55 11.47 -9.59
CA LYS A 77 6.72 12.20 -9.08
C LYS A 77 7.69 11.32 -8.29
N VAL A 78 7.16 10.47 -7.42
CA VAL A 78 8.00 9.63 -6.54
C VAL A 78 8.69 8.52 -7.32
N ILE A 79 8.07 7.98 -8.37
CA ILE A 79 8.67 6.89 -9.15
C ILE A 79 9.73 7.42 -10.13
N ALA A 80 9.56 8.63 -10.67
CA ALA A 80 10.60 9.29 -11.46
C ALA A 80 11.91 9.54 -10.69
N GLU A 81 11.85 9.60 -9.35
CA GLU A 81 13.03 9.74 -8.49
C GLU A 81 13.68 8.39 -8.10
N LEU A 82 13.05 7.27 -8.45
CA LEU A 82 13.50 5.91 -8.13
C LEU A 82 14.04 5.13 -9.35
N GLU A 83 13.95 5.70 -10.56
CA GLU A 83 14.64 5.28 -11.79
C GLU A 83 16.02 5.91 -11.91
#